data_AF-A0A942NWU8-F1
#
_entry.id   AF-A0A942NWU8-F1
#
_cell.length_a   1.000
_cell.length_b   1.000
_cell.length_c   1.000
_cell.angle_alpha   90.00
_cell.angle_beta   90.00
_cell.angle_gamma   90.00
#
_symmetry.space_group_name_H-M   'P 1'
#
loop_
_entity.id
_entity.type
_entity.pdbx_description
1 polymer ?
#
loop_
_entity_poly.entity_id
_entity_poly.type
_entity_poly.pdbx_seq_one_letter_code
_entity_poly.pdbx_strand_id
1 'polypeptide(L)' 'MKDEKSILRSLLSMATVAGNILFILWILYNGANEGFQGTSPEKISYISIMSLLAINTYLILRSGKI' A
#
# COMPACT_ATOMS: atom_id res chain seq x y z
N MET A 1 -12.18 1.73 -27.14
CA MET A 1 -10.80 2.25 -26.95
C MET A 1 -10.62 3.31 -25.86
N LYS A 2 -11.44 4.39 -25.75
CA LYS A 2 -11.34 5.33 -24.60
C LYS A 2 -11.86 4.70 -23.30
N ASP A 3 -12.95 3.95 -23.38
CA ASP A 3 -13.61 3.35 -22.21
C ASP A 3 -12.83 2.17 -21.64
N GLU A 4 -12.21 1.34 -22.48
CA GLU A 4 -11.34 0.23 -22.05
C GLU A 4 -10.12 0.73 -21.26
N LYS A 5 -9.50 1.83 -21.71
CA LYS A 5 -8.39 2.46 -20.98
C LYS A 5 -8.84 3.00 -19.62
N SER A 6 -10.09 3.48 -19.52
CA SER A 6 -10.67 3.97 -18.27
C SER A 6 -10.95 2.82 -17.29
N ILE A 7 -11.55 1.73 -17.78
CA ILE A 7 -11.85 0.53 -16.99
C ILE A 7 -10.54 -0.12 -16.50
N LEU A 8 -9.57 -0.32 -17.39
CA LEU A 8 -8.27 -0.89 -17.02
C LEU A 8 -7.58 -0.04 -15.94
N ARG A 9 -7.64 1.29 -16.08
CA ARG A 9 -7.08 2.20 -15.08
C ARG A 9 -7.77 2.07 -13.73
N SER A 10 -9.09 2.00 -13.70
CA SER A 10 -9.86 1.83 -12.45
C SER A 10 -9.54 0.49 -11.77
N LEU A 11 -9.48 -0.60 -12.55
CA LEU A 11 -9.08 -1.92 -12.05
C LEU A 11 -7.67 -1.92 -11.47
N LEU A 12 -6.70 -1.30 -12.16
CA LEU A 12 -5.33 -1.18 -11.66
C LEU A 12 -5.24 -0.30 -10.40
N SER A 13 -6.00 0.80 -10.34
CA SER A 13 -6.11 1.63 -9.14
C SER A 13 -6.66 0.83 -7.95
N MET A 14 -7.75 0.07 -8.15
CA MET A 14 -8.33 -0.78 -7.11
C MET A 14 -7.37 -1.88 -6.67
N ALA A 15 -6.72 -2.57 -7.60
CA ALA A 15 -5.72 -3.59 -7.30
C ALA A 15 -4.54 -3.01 -6.51
N THR A 16 -4.09 -1.80 -6.85
CA THR A 16 -3.02 -1.10 -6.14
C THR A 16 -3.44 -0.74 -4.71
N VAL A 17 -4.65 -0.21 -4.52
CA VAL A 17 -5.19 0.10 -3.18
C VAL A 17 -5.30 -1.16 -2.33
N ALA A 18 -5.88 -2.23 -2.87
CA ALA A 18 -6.01 -3.51 -2.17
C ALA A 18 -4.63 -4.10 -1.82
N GLY A 19 -3.69 -4.09 -2.78
CA GLY A 19 -2.32 -4.54 -2.57
C GLY A 19 -1.60 -3.76 -1.48
N ASN A 20 -1.70 -2.42 -1.48
CA ASN A 20 -1.10 -1.57 -0.45
C ASN A 20 -1.65 -1.90 0.94
N ILE A 21 -2.97 -2.06 1.08
CA ILE A 21 -3.62 -2.41 2.35
C ILE A 21 -3.16 -3.78 2.83
N LEU A 22 -3.19 -4.80 1.95
CA LEU A 22 -2.75 -6.15 2.29
C LEU A 22 -1.27 -6.18 2.70
N PHE A 23 -0.42 -5.39 2.02
CA PHE A 23 1.00 -5.32 2.33
C PHE A 23 1.27 -4.64 3.68
N ILE A 24 0.53 -3.57 4.01
CA ILE A 24 0.60 -2.94 5.34
C ILE A 24 0.17 -3.95 6.42
N LEU A 25 -0.94 -4.65 6.23
CA LEU A 25 -1.41 -5.67 7.17
C LEU A 25 -0.39 -6.81 7.33
N TRP A 26 0.24 -7.22 6.23
CA TRP A 26 1.30 -8.23 6.26
C TRP A 26 2.52 -7.74 7.05
N ILE A 27 3.01 -6.51 6.85
CA ILE A 27 4.11 -5.95 7.65
C ILE A 27 3.74 -5.92 9.14
N LEU A 28 2.53 -5.46 9.46
CA LEU A 28 2.05 -5.40 10.84
C LEU A 28 1.95 -6.78 11.49
N TYR A 29 1.42 -7.76 10.76
CA TYR A 29 1.31 -9.14 11.24
C TYR A 29 2.68 -9.75 11.52
N ASN A 30 3.62 -9.65 10.59
CA ASN A 30 4.96 -10.19 10.78
C ASN A 30 5.72 -9.45 11.87
N GLY A 31 5.63 -8.12 11.90
CA GLY A 31 6.21 -7.30 12.95
C GLY A 31 5.66 -7.67 14.34
N ALA A 32 4.35 -7.87 14.47
CA ALA A 32 3.74 -8.29 15.73
C ALA A 32 4.15 -9.72 16.12
N ASN A 33 4.17 -10.64 15.17
CA ASN A 33 4.58 -12.03 15.38
C ASN A 33 6.05 -12.16 15.82
N GLU A 34 6.93 -11.33 15.26
CA GLU A 34 8.35 -11.25 15.62
C GLU A 34 8.62 -10.31 16.81
N GLY A 35 7.58 -9.73 17.42
CA GLY A 35 7.69 -8.79 18.53
C GLY A 35 8.46 -7.50 18.19
N PHE A 36 8.51 -7.12 16.91
CA PHE A 36 9.30 -6.02 16.37
C PHE A 36 10.78 -6.08 16.82
N GLN A 37 11.35 -7.29 16.89
CA GLN A 37 12.74 -7.50 17.34
C GLN A 37 13.82 -7.14 16.30
N GLY A 38 13.43 -6.56 15.15
CA GLY A 38 14.36 -6.08 14.13
C GLY A 38 15.34 -5.00 14.63
N THR A 39 16.45 -4.89 13.92
CA THR A 39 17.46 -3.85 14.04
C THR A 39 16.86 -2.45 13.78
N SER A 40 17.52 -1.40 14.26
CA SER A 40 17.05 -0.01 14.05
C SER A 40 16.78 0.33 12.58
N PRO A 41 17.63 -0.06 11.60
CA PRO A 41 17.34 0.13 10.19
C PRO A 41 16.08 -0.59 9.69
N GLU A 42 15.82 -1.81 10.16
CA GLU A 42 14.63 -2.58 9.78
C GLU A 42 13.35 -1.90 10.27
N LYS A 43 13.35 -1.41 11.51
CA LYS A 43 12.22 -0.65 12.07
C LYS A 43 11.92 0.62 11.28
N ILE A 44 12.95 1.38 10.93
CA ILE A 44 12.82 2.59 10.12
C ILE A 44 12.28 2.23 8.73
N SER A 45 12.76 1.15 8.15
CA SER A 45 12.29 0.64 6.85
C SER A 45 10.80 0.31 6.90
N TYR A 46 10.33 -0.44 7.91
CA TYR A 46 8.91 -0.77 8.05
C TYR A 46 8.03 0.46 8.16
N ILE A 47 8.39 1.41 9.03
CA ILE A 47 7.64 2.66 9.22
C ILE A 47 7.60 3.46 7.90
N SER A 48 8.75 3.57 7.23
CA SER A 48 8.86 4.32 5.97
C SER A 48 8.02 3.71 4.86
N ILE A 49 8.10 2.39 4.66
CA ILE A 49 7.33 1.66 3.64
C ILE A 49 5.84 1.76 3.93
N MET A 50 5.41 1.50 5.18
CA MET A 50 4.00 1.63 5.55
C MET A 50 3.47 3.03 5.30
N SER A 51 4.25 4.07 5.64
CA SER A 51 3.88 5.46 5.41
C SER A 51 3.75 5.77 3.92
N LEU A 52 4.70 5.32 3.11
CA LEU A 52 4.66 5.50 1.64
C LEU A 52 3.45 4.80 1.01
N LEU A 53 3.11 3.60 1.45
CA LEU A 53 1.93 2.86 0.96
C LEU A 53 0.62 3.52 1.38
N ALA A 54 0.55 4.04 2.61
CA ALA A 54 -0.61 4.82 3.07
C ALA A 54 -0.78 6.10 2.26
N ILE A 55 0.32 6.85 2.02
CA ILE A 55 0.31 8.06 1.18
C ILE A 55 -0.07 7.72 -0.26
N ASN A 56 0.48 6.66 -0.84
CA ASN A 56 0.16 6.23 -2.20
C ASN A 56 -1.34 5.91 -2.34
N THR A 57 -1.89 5.16 -1.38
CA THR A 57 -3.31 4.84 -1.30
C THR A 57 -4.16 6.10 -1.21
N TYR A 58 -3.80 7.02 -0.30
CA TYR A 58 -4.50 8.30 -0.14
C TYR A 58 -4.47 9.14 -1.44
N LEU A 59 -3.33 9.20 -2.13
CA LEU A 59 -3.21 9.93 -3.40
C LEU A 59 -4.06 9.33 -4.51
N ILE A 60 -4.13 8.00 -4.62
CA ILE A 60 -4.97 7.32 -5.61
C ILE A 60 -6.46 7.61 -5.34
N LEU A 61 -6.90 7.48 -4.08
CA LEU A 61 -8.27 7.76 -3.66
C LEU A 61 -8.65 9.24 -3.89
N ARG A 62 -7.77 10.17 -3.49
CA ARG A 62 -7.99 11.62 -3.64
C ARG A 62 -7.99 12.06 -5.10
N SER A 63 -7.18 11.41 -5.95
CA SER A 63 -7.08 11.79 -7.36
C SER A 63 -8.34 11.47 -8.17
N GLY A 64 -9.37 10.83 -7.59
CA GLY A 64 -10.61 10.48 -8.29
C GLY A 64 -10.37 9.59 -9.52
N LYS A 65 -9.25 8.86 -9.56
CA LYS A 65 -8.85 7.96 -10.67
C LYS A 65 -9.35 6.53 -10.44
N ILE A 66 -10.45 6.41 -9.72
CA ILE A 66 -11.18 5.16 -9.46
C ILE A 66 -12.52 5.28 -10.15
#